data_AF-A0A950M135-F1
#
_entry.id   AF-A0A950M135-F1
#
_cell.length_a   1.000
_cell.length_b   1.000
_cell.length_c   1.000
_cell.angle_alpha   90.00
_cell.angle_beta   90.00
_cell.angle_gamma   90.00
#
_symmetry.space_group_name_H-M   'P 1'
#
loop_
_entity.id
_entity.type
_entity.pdbx_description
1 polymer ?
#
loop_
_entity_poly.entity_id
_entity_poly.type
_entity_poly.pdbx_seq_one_letter_code
_entity_poly.pdbx_strand_id
1 'polypeptide(L)'
;MSDPVIIIGAGPAGLTAGLELLRAGWSGVTILEASQDIGGLSKTVNHKGNRIDIGGHRFFSKSDWVMDWWRQMLPVALPEGAGDEQAWRLAYQGSSALIGRERISARESDEQVLMIRNRLSRIYFGGNFFDYPLKPGLDMARKMGLARCLQFA
;
A
#
# COMPACT_ATOMS: atom_id res chain seq x y z
N MET A 1 19.32 -24.39 23.43
CA MET A 1 18.68 -24.18 22.11
C MET A 1 17.26 -23.79 22.39
N SER A 2 16.74 -22.76 21.74
CA SER A 2 15.32 -22.39 21.85
C SER A 2 14.45 -23.46 21.18
N ASP A 3 13.22 -23.62 21.68
CA ASP A 3 12.25 -24.54 21.07
C ASP A 3 11.94 -24.12 19.63
N PRO A 4 11.71 -25.07 18.70
CA PRO A 4 11.30 -24.74 17.34
C PRO A 4 9.96 -23.99 17.33
N VAL A 5 9.91 -22.88 16.60
CA VAL A 5 8.71 -22.06 16.41
C VAL A 5 8.20 -22.23 14.99
N ILE A 6 6.93 -22.64 14.87
CA ILE A 6 6.22 -22.74 13.58
C ILE A 6 5.22 -21.59 13.49
N ILE A 7 5.31 -20.81 12.42
CA ILE A 7 4.39 -19.72 12.09
C ILE A 7 3.60 -20.12 10.84
N ILE A 8 2.29 -19.96 10.88
CA ILE A 8 1.41 -20.28 9.74
C ILE A 8 0.97 -18.98 9.07
N GLY A 9 1.34 -18.82 7.80
CA GLY A 9 1.04 -17.68 6.94
C GLY A 9 2.24 -16.74 6.76
N ALA A 10 2.69 -16.54 5.52
CA ALA A 10 3.74 -15.59 5.15
C ALA A 10 3.20 -14.22 4.74
N GLY A 11 2.16 -13.74 5.44
CA GLY A 11 1.71 -12.35 5.36
C GLY A 11 2.55 -11.41 6.25
N PRO A 12 2.23 -10.10 6.29
CA PRO A 12 2.98 -9.13 7.10
C PRO A 12 3.10 -9.54 8.57
N ALA A 13 2.02 -10.06 9.18
CA ALA A 13 2.04 -10.50 10.56
C ALA A 13 3.04 -11.65 10.80
N GLY A 14 2.98 -12.70 9.98
CA GLY A 14 3.87 -13.87 10.13
C GLY A 14 5.32 -13.55 9.80
N LEU A 15 5.57 -12.77 8.74
CA LEU A 15 6.91 -12.31 8.38
C LEU A 15 7.51 -11.40 9.47
N THR A 16 6.70 -10.49 10.04
CA THR A 16 7.13 -9.62 11.14
C THR A 16 7.45 -10.44 12.39
N ALA A 17 6.56 -11.38 12.77
CA ALA A 17 6.79 -12.24 13.92
C ALA A 17 8.07 -13.07 13.77
N GLY A 18 8.28 -13.65 12.58
CA GLY A 18 9.49 -14.41 12.28
C GLY A 18 10.76 -13.54 12.38
N LEU A 19 10.74 -12.35 11.79
CA LEU A 19 11.86 -11.41 11.85
C LEU A 19 12.19 -10.99 13.28
N GLU A 20 11.18 -10.66 14.08
CA GLU A 20 11.38 -10.24 15.48
C GLU A 20 11.89 -11.38 16.36
N LEU A 21 11.45 -12.63 16.14
CA LEU A 21 12.00 -13.79 16.83
C LEU A 21 13.48 -14.01 16.47
N LEU A 22 13.84 -13.91 15.19
CA LEU A 22 15.24 -14.01 14.74
C LEU A 22 16.09 -12.91 15.38
N ARG A 23 15.59 -11.66 15.43
CA ARG A 23 16.26 -10.52 16.09
C ARG A 23 16.42 -10.73 17.60
N ALA A 24 15.49 -11.43 18.24
CA ALA A 24 15.57 -11.81 19.65
C ALA A 24 16.50 -13.03 19.91
N GLY A 25 17.19 -13.54 18.89
CA GLY A 25 18.16 -14.64 19.01
C GLY A 25 17.58 -16.04 18.89
N TRP A 26 16.32 -16.18 18.44
CA TRP A 26 15.76 -17.48 18.13
C TRP A 26 16.33 -18.00 16.81
N SER A 27 16.77 -19.25 16.77
CA SER A 27 17.36 -19.86 15.56
C SER A 27 16.46 -20.90 14.89
N GLY A 28 15.38 -21.32 15.54
CA GLY A 28 14.48 -22.39 15.08
C GLY A 28 13.14 -21.89 14.52
N VAL A 29 13.12 -20.85 13.70
CA VAL A 29 11.86 -20.27 13.15
C VAL A 29 11.55 -20.84 11.77
N THR A 30 10.38 -21.46 11.61
CA THR A 30 9.86 -21.93 10.31
C THR A 30 8.53 -21.26 10.01
N ILE A 31 8.41 -20.66 8.81
CA ILE A 31 7.16 -20.06 8.32
C ILE A 31 6.59 -20.98 7.24
N LEU A 32 5.33 -21.38 7.40
CA LEU A 32 4.58 -22.20 6.44
C LEU A 32 3.55 -21.32 5.73
N GLU A 33 3.63 -21.24 4.40
CA GLU A 33 2.66 -20.55 3.56
C GLU A 33 1.99 -21.56 2.63
N ALA A 34 0.66 -21.50 2.53
CA ALA A 34 -0.10 -22.44 1.71
C ALA A 34 -0.04 -22.07 0.22
N SER A 35 0.09 -20.78 -0.09
CA SER A 35 0.23 -20.30 -1.46
C SER A 35 1.66 -20.40 -1.98
N GLN A 36 1.85 -20.13 -3.27
CA GLN A 36 3.15 -20.14 -3.94
C GLN A 36 3.90 -18.80 -3.83
N ASP A 37 3.29 -17.81 -3.18
CA ASP A 37 3.82 -16.45 -3.04
C ASP A 37 3.78 -16.00 -1.57
N ILE A 38 4.69 -15.11 -1.20
CA ILE A 38 4.68 -14.45 0.11
C ILE A 38 3.98 -13.09 0.06
N GLY A 39 3.66 -12.55 1.24
CA GLY A 39 3.07 -11.21 1.43
C GLY A 39 1.57 -11.20 1.68
N GLY A 40 0.87 -12.33 1.50
CA GLY A 40 -0.57 -12.43 1.70
C GLY A 40 -1.36 -11.39 0.89
N LEU A 41 -2.40 -10.78 1.49
CA LEU A 41 -3.17 -9.69 0.86
C LEU A 41 -2.38 -8.36 0.76
N SER A 42 -1.21 -8.26 1.39
CA SER A 42 -0.36 -7.09 1.32
C SER A 42 0.71 -7.21 0.23
N LYS A 43 0.67 -8.27 -0.58
CA LYS A 43 1.62 -8.44 -1.69
C LYS A 43 1.31 -7.48 -2.84
N THR A 44 2.37 -7.04 -3.49
CA THR A 44 2.36 -6.32 -4.76
C THR A 44 2.72 -7.29 -5.87
N VAL A 45 1.89 -7.38 -6.91
CA VAL A 45 2.17 -8.16 -8.12
C VAL A 45 2.56 -7.23 -9.28
N ASN A 46 3.54 -7.63 -10.09
CA ASN A 46 3.85 -6.91 -11.32
C ASN A 46 3.08 -7.52 -12.50
N HIS A 47 2.17 -6.76 -13.09
CA HIS A 47 1.45 -7.14 -14.30
C HIS A 47 1.75 -6.16 -15.43
N LYS A 48 2.51 -6.63 -16.44
CA LYS A 48 2.89 -5.84 -17.63
C LYS A 48 3.57 -4.51 -17.27
N GLY A 49 4.47 -4.53 -16.29
CA GLY A 49 5.16 -3.34 -15.79
C GLY A 49 4.37 -2.52 -14.76
N ASN A 50 3.11 -2.87 -14.48
CA ASN A 50 2.29 -2.20 -13.48
C ASN A 50 2.32 -2.96 -12.16
N ARG A 51 2.73 -2.29 -11.08
CA ARG A 51 2.68 -2.83 -9.72
C ARG A 51 1.25 -2.69 -9.17
N ILE A 52 0.66 -3.80 -8.76
CA ILE A 52 -0.74 -3.89 -8.29
C ILE A 52 -0.74 -4.55 -6.92
N ASP A 53 -1.23 -3.82 -5.92
CA ASP A 53 -1.46 -4.40 -4.59
C ASP A 53 -2.75 -5.23 -4.62
N ILE A 54 -2.66 -6.48 -4.16
CA ILE A 54 -3.79 -7.42 -4.22
C ILE A 54 -4.89 -7.03 -3.24
N GLY A 55 -4.52 -6.55 -2.05
CA GLY A 55 -5.43 -5.84 -1.17
C GLY A 55 -5.35 -4.34 -1.46
N GLY A 56 -6.49 -3.65 -1.42
CA GLY A 56 -6.57 -2.18 -1.53
C GLY A 56 -5.99 -1.46 -0.30
N HIS A 57 -4.79 -1.86 0.12
CA HIS A 57 -4.15 -1.45 1.35
C HIS A 57 -3.38 -0.15 1.13
N ARG A 58 -3.73 0.85 1.93
CA ARG A 58 -2.90 2.03 2.14
C ARG A 58 -2.14 1.78 3.42
N PHE A 59 -0.82 1.80 3.37
CA PHE A 59 -0.04 1.68 4.59
C PHE A 59 0.01 3.02 5.31
N PHE A 60 -0.57 3.10 6.51
CA PHE A 60 -0.42 4.22 7.41
C PHE A 60 -0.55 3.73 8.86
N SER A 61 0.14 4.39 9.77
CA SER A 61 0.01 4.17 11.20
C SER A 61 0.08 5.51 11.94
N LYS A 62 -0.57 5.58 13.10
CA LYS A 62 -0.41 6.70 14.05
C LYS A 62 0.79 6.51 14.98
N SER A 63 1.43 5.33 14.95
CA SER A 63 2.58 5.01 15.78
C SER A 63 3.87 5.26 15.00
N ASP A 64 4.69 6.19 15.48
CA ASP A 64 5.99 6.49 14.89
C ASP A 64 6.90 5.25 14.90
N TRP A 65 6.86 4.48 15.99
CA TRP A 65 7.60 3.22 16.10
C TRP A 65 7.27 2.23 14.97
N VAL A 66 5.98 2.03 14.66
CA VAL A 66 5.55 1.19 13.53
C VAL A 66 6.07 1.77 12.21
N MET A 67 5.94 3.09 12.03
CA MET A 67 6.39 3.74 10.81
C MET A 67 7.92 3.66 10.64
N ASP A 68 8.70 3.80 11.72
CA ASP A 68 10.16 3.67 11.72
C ASP A 68 10.57 2.24 11.42
N TRP A 69 9.90 1.25 12.01
CA TRP A 69 10.17 -0.16 11.78
C TRP A 69 10.00 -0.53 10.30
N TRP A 70 8.90 -0.11 9.67
CA TRP A 70 8.69 -0.35 8.25
C TRP A 70 9.71 0.36 7.36
N ARG A 71 10.13 1.58 7.73
CA ARG A 71 11.15 2.35 6.99
C ARG A 71 12.54 1.71 7.02
N GLN A 72 12.84 0.88 8.02
CA GLN A 72 14.09 0.11 8.04
C GLN A 72 14.12 -0.97 6.95
N MET A 73 12.95 -1.46 6.53
CA MET A 73 12.84 -2.50 5.51
C MET A 73 12.53 -1.95 4.12
N LEU A 74 11.66 -0.94 4.06
CA LEU A 74 11.18 -0.33 2.82
C LEU A 74 11.41 1.18 2.87
N PRO A 75 12.47 1.69 2.24
CA PRO A 75 12.72 3.13 2.17
C PRO A 75 11.57 3.87 1.46
N VAL A 76 11.36 5.13 1.85
CA VAL A 76 10.26 5.94 1.30
C VAL A 76 10.69 6.58 -0.02
N ALA A 77 9.85 6.42 -1.04
CA ALA A 77 10.00 7.04 -2.35
C ALA A 77 8.92 8.11 -2.59
N LEU A 78 9.34 9.21 -3.19
CA LEU A 78 8.47 10.30 -3.61
C LEU A 78 7.97 10.14 -5.04
N PRO A 79 6.79 10.69 -5.38
CA PRO A 79 6.33 10.82 -6.76
C PRO A 79 7.42 11.30 -7.71
N GLU A 80 7.58 10.66 -8.87
CA GLU A 80 8.38 11.26 -9.94
C GLU A 80 7.85 12.66 -10.28
N GLY A 81 8.75 13.64 -10.40
CA GLY A 81 8.39 15.05 -10.60
C GLY A 81 8.01 15.80 -9.32
N ALA A 82 8.07 15.15 -8.16
CA ALA A 82 8.26 15.80 -6.87
C ALA A 82 9.41 16.81 -6.98
N GLY A 83 9.15 18.11 -6.84
CA GLY A 83 10.21 19.11 -6.78
C GLY A 83 11.17 18.83 -5.62
N ASP A 84 12.28 19.58 -5.56
CA ASP A 84 13.25 19.57 -4.45
C ASP A 84 12.68 20.13 -3.14
N GLU A 85 11.43 19.79 -2.80
CA GLU A 85 10.77 20.20 -1.58
C GLU A 85 11.51 19.59 -0.37
N GLN A 86 11.89 20.45 0.59
CA GLN A 86 12.58 20.04 1.80
C GLN A 86 11.72 19.14 2.70
N ALA A 87 10.39 19.16 2.52
CA ALA A 87 9.46 18.33 3.24
C ALA A 87 8.20 18.07 2.42
N TRP A 88 7.70 16.83 2.48
CA TRP A 88 6.45 16.42 1.85
C TRP A 88 5.31 16.44 2.85
N ARG A 89 4.28 17.23 2.57
CA ARG A 89 3.10 17.31 3.44
C ARG A 89 2.15 16.16 3.14
N LEU A 90 2.11 15.18 4.04
CA LEU A 90 1.03 14.21 4.10
C LEU A 90 -0.18 14.85 4.78
N ALA A 91 -1.34 14.80 4.14
CA ALA A 91 -2.60 15.21 4.73
C ALA A 91 -3.62 14.08 4.65
N TYR A 92 -4.20 13.71 5.79
CA TYR A 92 -5.26 12.68 5.87
C TYR A 92 -6.26 13.01 6.97
N GLN A 93 -7.55 13.04 6.63
CA GLN A 93 -8.67 13.24 7.56
C GLN A 93 -8.46 14.40 8.56
N GLY A 94 -8.01 15.56 8.08
CA GLY A 94 -7.79 16.76 8.90
C GLY A 94 -6.49 16.76 9.71
N SER A 95 -5.72 15.68 9.68
CA SER A 95 -4.36 15.62 10.22
C SER A 95 -3.35 15.86 9.10
N SER A 96 -2.24 16.55 9.41
CA SER A 96 -1.12 16.63 8.49
C SER A 96 0.21 16.37 9.19
N ALA A 97 1.07 15.60 8.54
CA ALA A 97 2.44 15.35 8.94
C ALA A 97 3.38 15.83 7.84
N LEU A 98 4.51 16.41 8.22
CA LEU A 98 5.60 16.70 7.30
C LEU A 98 6.56 15.52 7.33
N ILE A 99 6.77 14.88 6.18
CA ILE A 99 7.87 13.94 6.00
C ILE A 99 9.07 14.77 5.56
N GLY A 100 10.06 14.91 6.43
CA GLY A 100 11.31 15.59 6.11
C GLY A 100 12.13 14.80 5.07
N ARG A 101 12.98 15.51 4.33
CA ARG A 101 13.86 14.96 3.29
C ARG A 101 14.76 13.83 3.81
N GLU A 102 15.15 13.87 5.08
CA GLU A 102 15.94 12.83 5.75
C GLU A 102 15.24 11.46 5.80
N ARG A 103 13.91 11.45 5.66
CA ARG A 103 13.10 10.21 5.66
C ARG A 103 12.84 9.68 4.25
N ILE A 104 13.27 10.39 3.21
CA ILE A 104 13.16 9.99 1.80
C ILE A 104 14.52 9.44 1.38
N SER A 105 14.56 8.15 1.09
CA SER A 105 15.82 7.43 0.84
C SER A 105 15.78 6.56 -0.42
N ALA A 106 14.72 6.63 -1.22
CA ALA A 106 14.58 5.86 -2.43
C ALA A 106 13.83 6.59 -3.55
N ARG A 107 13.88 6.01 -4.76
CA ARG A 107 13.16 6.45 -5.95
C ARG A 107 12.01 5.49 -6.26
N GLU A 108 10.99 5.95 -6.99
CA GLU A 108 9.84 5.07 -7.31
C GLU A 108 10.22 3.90 -8.22
N SER A 109 11.26 4.08 -9.02
CA SER A 109 11.81 3.04 -9.88
C SER A 109 12.44 1.89 -9.10
N ASP A 110 12.80 2.11 -7.84
CA ASP A 110 13.40 1.07 -7.00
C ASP A 110 12.36 -0.02 -6.69
N GLU A 111 12.82 -1.24 -6.44
CA GLU A 111 11.92 -2.41 -6.31
C GLU A 111 11.21 -2.46 -4.95
N GLN A 112 11.92 -2.13 -3.87
CA GLN A 112 11.46 -2.32 -2.49
C GLN A 112 11.31 -0.97 -1.80
N VAL A 113 10.17 -0.31 -2.04
CA VAL A 113 9.92 1.05 -1.53
C VAL A 113 8.51 1.24 -1.03
N LEU A 114 8.36 2.11 -0.03
CA LEU A 114 7.07 2.70 0.31
C LEU A 114 6.83 3.92 -0.61
N MET A 115 5.91 3.78 -1.54
CA MET A 115 5.54 4.88 -2.44
C MET A 115 4.56 5.85 -1.79
N ILE A 116 4.87 7.13 -1.82
CA ILE A 116 3.90 8.19 -1.55
C ILE A 116 3.15 8.49 -2.84
N ARG A 117 1.82 8.37 -2.84
CA ARG A 117 0.99 8.62 -4.02
C ARG A 117 -0.22 9.48 -3.71
N ASN A 118 -0.56 10.36 -4.65
CA ASN A 118 -1.87 11.00 -4.65
C ASN A 118 -2.93 9.96 -4.98
N ARG A 119 -3.93 9.86 -4.10
CA ARG A 119 -5.01 8.88 -4.26
C ARG A 119 -5.97 9.33 -5.35
N LEU A 120 -6.11 8.49 -6.38
CA LEU A 120 -7.25 8.52 -7.29
C LEU A 120 -8.11 7.29 -7.03
N SER A 121 -9.41 7.48 -6.80
CA SER A 121 -10.36 6.37 -6.67
C SER A 121 -11.43 6.49 -7.75
N ARG A 122 -11.68 5.36 -8.42
CA ARG A 122 -12.65 5.24 -9.50
C ARG A 122 -13.49 3.99 -9.28
N ILE A 123 -14.75 4.04 -9.67
CA ILE A 123 -15.60 2.85 -9.77
C ILE A 123 -15.48 2.33 -11.19
N TYR A 124 -15.12 1.06 -11.36
CA TYR A 124 -15.15 0.41 -12.67
C TYR A 124 -16.48 -0.32 -12.85
N PHE A 125 -17.28 0.11 -13.83
CA PHE A 125 -18.57 -0.50 -14.14
C PHE A 125 -18.88 -0.39 -15.63
N GLY A 126 -19.35 -1.47 -16.25
CA GLY A 126 -19.74 -1.48 -17.66
C GLY A 126 -18.64 -1.00 -18.62
N GLY A 127 -17.38 -1.37 -18.37
CA GLY A 127 -16.23 -0.95 -19.20
C GLY A 127 -15.75 0.49 -18.98
N ASN A 128 -16.34 1.22 -18.03
CA ASN A 128 -16.06 2.63 -17.80
C ASN A 128 -15.60 2.90 -16.37
N PHE A 129 -14.74 3.90 -16.22
CA PHE A 129 -14.35 4.44 -14.91
C PHE A 129 -15.19 5.67 -14.54
N PHE A 130 -15.80 5.64 -13.37
CA PHE A 130 -16.59 6.72 -12.77
C PHE A 130 -15.82 7.35 -11.60
N ASP A 131 -16.09 8.63 -11.31
CA ASP A 131 -15.59 9.28 -10.10
C ASP A 131 -16.03 8.55 -8.83
N TYR A 132 -15.18 8.54 -7.81
CA TYR A 132 -15.55 8.21 -6.44
C TYR A 132 -15.23 9.37 -5.49
N PRO A 133 -16.20 9.92 -4.76
CA PRO A 133 -17.64 9.60 -4.81
C PRO A 133 -18.26 9.96 -6.16
N LEU A 134 -19.39 9.32 -6.50
CA LEU A 134 -20.10 9.57 -7.75
C LEU A 134 -20.50 11.05 -7.83
N LYS A 135 -20.20 11.68 -8.97
CA LYS A 135 -20.59 13.05 -9.27
C LYS A 135 -21.66 13.03 -10.35
N PRO A 136 -22.90 13.51 -10.07
CA PRO A 136 -23.91 13.64 -11.11
C PRO A 136 -23.42 14.65 -12.15
N GLY A 137 -23.53 14.28 -13.42
CA GLY A 137 -23.06 15.12 -14.51
C GLY A 137 -23.17 14.46 -15.87
N LEU A 138 -22.86 15.23 -16.90
CA LEU A 138 -22.97 14.77 -18.29
C LEU A 138 -22.06 13.57 -18.58
N ASP A 139 -20.87 13.53 -17.99
CA ASP A 139 -19.93 12.41 -18.12
C ASP A 139 -20.52 11.10 -17.54
N MET A 140 -21.11 11.17 -16.34
CA MET A 140 -21.78 10.02 -15.73
C MET A 140 -22.97 9.55 -16.58
N ALA A 141 -23.82 10.48 -17.03
CA ALA A 141 -24.98 10.16 -17.86
C ALA A 141 -24.59 9.53 -19.20
N ARG A 142 -23.52 10.03 -19.83
CA ARG A 142 -22.96 9.47 -21.06
C ARG A 142 -22.43 8.06 -20.86
N LYS A 143 -21.73 7.79 -19.75
CA LYS A 143 -21.13 6.47 -19.45
C LYS A 143 -22.16 5.43 -19.01
N MET A 144 -23.17 5.80 -18.22
CA MET A 144 -24.21 4.87 -17.77
C MET A 144 -25.33 4.67 -18.81
N GLY A 145 -25.56 5.67 -19.66
CA GLY A 145 -26.73 5.75 -20.54
C GLY A 145 -27.95 6.32 -19.82
N LEU A 146 -28.69 7.19 -20.52
CA LEU A 146 -29.85 7.92 -19.98
C LEU A 146 -30.93 6.99 -19.40
N ALA A 147 -31.19 5.84 -20.04
CA ALA A 147 -32.17 4.88 -19.58
C ALA A 147 -31.85 4.31 -18.19
N ARG A 148 -30.56 4.02 -17.92
CA ARG A 148 -30.13 3.53 -16.60
C ARG A 148 -30.11 4.64 -15.57
N CYS A 149 -29.77 5.87 -15.96
CA CYS A 149 -29.87 7.03 -15.07
C CYS A 149 -31.31 7.24 -14.56
N LEU A 150 -32.31 7.09 -15.44
CA LEU A 150 -33.72 7.24 -15.09
C LEU A 150 -34.26 6.10 -14.22
N GLN A 151 -33.61 4.93 -14.20
CA GLN A 151 -34.01 3.81 -13.35
C GLN A 151 -33.74 4.06 -11.86
N PHE A 152 -32.76 4.92 -11.54
CA PHE A 152 -32.32 5.23 -10.18
C PHE A 152 -32.70 6.65 -9.72
N ALA A 153 -33.38 7.42 -10.58
CA ALA A 153 -33.90 8.76 -10.28
C ALA A 153 -35.32 8.67 -9.71
#